data_AF-W9VUA2-F1
#
_entry.id   AF-W9VUA2-F1
#
_cell.length_a   1.000
_cell.length_b   1.000
_cell.length_c   1.000
_cell.angle_alpha   90.00
_cell.angle_beta   90.00
_cell.angle_gamma   90.00
#
_symmetry.space_group_name_H-M   'P 1'
#
loop_
_entity.id
_entity.type
_entity.pdbx_description
1 polymer ?
#
loop_
_entity_poly.entity_id
_entity_poly.type
_entity_poly.pdbx_seq_one_letter_code
_entity_poly.pdbx_strand_id
1 'polypeptide(L)'
;MTSAEAVELFFSRSGLGPESVCPDDLEKLLGGYLQYLALAITQAACYISERKKLNVSVPDYLKLLGGGPQHSEATVMDTLSKEFEAHGRYRKRKFQRHPVAFTFYISLLQIKNSNKRAVKLLSIMATVDRSQILRDLLLEDSILENYHLVTSEDGRVFNMHPLMHLGMRKLLTDGKLDKVADSLLLKLSGKFPTPEDEKPDIGDIYASHAKGVIDHDFEWRFLEVKLNLCHSIAKAEETHLKVLRIREAKYGESHRDTLKSVTSLAMACECQGNFLEAERLIRRALDGRKSLLGEDHPDTLSGVETLSLVFGELERFDEAEALCCQTLEG
;
A
#
# COMPACT_ATOMS: atom_id res chain seq x y z
N MET A 1 -19.05 4.70 17.95
CA MET A 1 -20.30 5.23 17.38
C MET A 1 -21.46 4.75 18.23
N THR A 2 -22.61 5.40 18.13
CA THR A 2 -23.85 4.95 18.76
C THR A 2 -24.44 3.74 18.01
N SER A 3 -25.35 3.00 18.64
CA SER A 3 -26.05 1.88 17.97
C SER A 3 -26.84 2.36 16.74
N ALA A 4 -27.47 3.54 16.82
CA ALA A 4 -28.20 4.12 15.69
C ALA A 4 -27.28 4.45 14.49
N GLU A 5 -26.14 5.09 14.74
CA GLU A 5 -25.12 5.39 13.71
C GLU A 5 -24.58 4.11 13.06
N ALA A 6 -24.42 3.03 13.83
CA ALA A 6 -23.96 1.75 13.34
C ALA A 6 -24.94 1.07 12.40
N VAL A 7 -26.24 1.11 12.76
CA VAL A 7 -27.32 0.58 11.94
C VAL A 7 -27.42 1.34 10.63
N GLU A 8 -27.37 2.66 10.68
CA GLU A 8 -27.38 3.52 9.48
C GLU A 8 -26.18 3.25 8.57
N LEU A 9 -24.98 3.17 9.15
CA LEU A 9 -23.76 2.84 8.40
C LEU A 9 -23.84 1.46 7.75
N PHE A 10 -24.36 0.46 8.45
CA PHE A 10 -24.48 -0.90 7.92
C PHE A 10 -25.44 -0.95 6.72
N PHE A 11 -26.62 -0.37 6.82
CA PHE A 11 -27.60 -0.41 5.74
C PHE A 11 -27.17 0.41 4.52
N SER A 12 -26.59 1.59 4.74
CA SER A 12 -26.07 2.43 3.65
C SER A 12 -24.97 1.73 2.84
N ARG A 13 -24.12 0.91 3.47
CA ARG A 13 -23.03 0.19 2.80
C ARG A 13 -23.42 -1.18 2.26
N SER A 14 -24.38 -1.86 2.88
CA SER A 14 -24.81 -3.21 2.45
C SER A 14 -25.82 -3.20 1.31
N GLY A 15 -26.55 -2.09 1.11
CA GLY A 15 -27.63 -2.02 0.12
C GLY A 15 -28.81 -2.96 0.43
N LEU A 16 -28.93 -3.36 1.70
CA LEU A 16 -30.06 -4.10 2.26
C LEU A 16 -31.09 -3.12 2.82
N GLY A 17 -32.36 -3.52 2.81
CA GLY A 17 -33.42 -2.78 3.49
C GLY A 17 -33.54 -3.22 4.96
N PRO A 18 -33.97 -2.34 5.89
CA PRO A 18 -34.19 -2.71 7.29
C PRO A 18 -35.10 -3.92 7.47
N GLU A 19 -36.13 -4.04 6.62
CA GLU A 19 -37.09 -5.15 6.62
C GLU A 19 -36.47 -6.52 6.27
N SER A 20 -35.31 -6.51 5.61
CA SER A 20 -34.68 -7.72 5.07
C SER A 20 -33.75 -8.43 6.05
N VAL A 21 -33.57 -7.88 7.25
CA VAL A 21 -32.65 -8.41 8.27
C VAL A 21 -33.40 -8.56 9.59
N CYS A 22 -33.28 -9.73 10.21
CA CYS A 22 -33.83 -9.96 11.55
C CYS A 22 -33.14 -9.03 12.57
N PRO A 23 -33.88 -8.30 13.42
CA PRO A 23 -33.30 -7.40 14.42
C PRO A 23 -32.30 -8.11 15.36
N ASP A 24 -32.58 -9.35 15.76
CA ASP A 24 -31.70 -10.13 16.64
C ASP A 24 -30.36 -10.47 15.96
N ASP A 25 -30.40 -10.81 14.67
CA ASP A 25 -29.19 -11.07 13.88
C ASP A 25 -28.38 -9.78 13.66
N LEU A 26 -29.07 -8.66 13.47
CA LEU A 26 -28.43 -7.34 13.32
C LEU A 26 -27.73 -6.92 14.61
N GLU A 27 -28.38 -7.05 15.77
CA GLU A 27 -27.76 -6.74 17.07
C GLU A 27 -26.58 -7.68 17.37
N LYS A 28 -26.73 -8.97 17.07
CA LYS A 28 -25.65 -9.96 17.21
C LYS A 28 -24.46 -9.63 16.32
N LEU A 29 -24.70 -9.14 15.10
CA LEU A 29 -23.64 -8.70 14.21
C LEU A 29 -22.97 -7.42 14.73
N LEU A 30 -23.74 -6.34 14.90
CA LEU A 30 -23.20 -5.01 15.18
C LEU A 30 -22.62 -4.88 16.60
N GLY A 31 -23.38 -5.31 17.62
CA GLY A 31 -22.97 -5.25 19.01
C GLY A 31 -22.10 -6.43 19.43
N GLY A 32 -22.42 -7.63 18.97
CA GLY A 32 -21.71 -8.86 19.34
C GLY A 32 -20.35 -9.02 18.65
N TYR A 33 -20.35 -9.00 17.31
CA TYR A 33 -19.14 -9.28 16.52
C TYR A 33 -18.35 -8.04 16.17
N LEU A 34 -19.02 -6.97 15.70
CA LEU A 34 -18.35 -5.79 15.14
C LEU A 34 -18.07 -4.70 16.17
N GLN A 35 -18.63 -4.84 17.38
CA GLN A 35 -18.46 -3.94 18.53
C GLN A 35 -18.67 -2.46 18.17
N TYR A 36 -19.58 -2.20 17.23
CA TYR A 36 -19.86 -0.84 16.74
C TYR A 36 -18.62 -0.11 16.17
N LEU A 37 -17.66 -0.84 15.58
CA LEU A 37 -16.47 -0.26 14.94
C LEU A 37 -16.75 0.04 13.46
N ALA A 38 -16.53 1.30 13.04
CA ALA A 38 -16.93 1.78 11.71
C ALA A 38 -16.28 0.99 10.59
N LEU A 39 -14.99 0.71 10.75
CA LEU A 39 -14.23 -0.03 9.77
C LEU A 39 -14.71 -1.49 9.66
N ALA A 40 -14.97 -2.15 10.80
CA ALA A 40 -15.47 -3.53 10.80
C ALA A 40 -16.89 -3.64 10.21
N ILE A 41 -17.76 -2.66 10.51
CA ILE A 41 -19.10 -2.54 9.94
C ILE A 41 -19.03 -2.35 8.43
N THR A 42 -18.20 -1.41 7.97
CA THR A 42 -18.04 -1.11 6.55
C THR A 42 -17.55 -2.34 5.80
N GLN A 43 -16.53 -3.05 6.31
CA GLN A 43 -16.01 -4.26 5.67
C GLN A 43 -17.06 -5.38 5.60
N ALA A 44 -17.79 -5.63 6.69
CA ALA A 44 -18.86 -6.63 6.72
C ALA A 44 -20.00 -6.29 5.74
N ALA A 45 -20.42 -5.03 5.71
CA ALA A 45 -21.49 -4.54 4.84
C ALA A 45 -21.09 -4.63 3.36
N CYS A 46 -19.87 -4.21 3.01
CA CYS A 46 -19.34 -4.33 1.64
C CYS A 46 -19.28 -5.80 1.19
N TYR A 47 -18.79 -6.71 2.04
CA TYR A 47 -18.76 -8.14 1.73
C TYR A 47 -20.16 -8.69 1.38
N ILE A 48 -21.17 -8.33 2.18
CA ILE A 48 -22.56 -8.78 1.97
C ILE A 48 -23.11 -8.18 0.66
N SER A 49 -22.87 -6.89 0.42
CA SER A 49 -23.30 -6.18 -0.78
C SER A 49 -22.76 -6.83 -2.06
N GLU A 50 -21.45 -7.12 -2.10
CA GLU A 50 -20.79 -7.74 -3.27
C GLU A 50 -21.35 -9.15 -3.58
N ARG A 51 -21.89 -9.85 -2.58
CA ARG A 51 -22.45 -11.20 -2.73
C ARG A 51 -23.97 -11.25 -2.74
N LYS A 52 -24.64 -10.11 -2.89
CA LYS A 52 -26.10 -10.04 -3.05
C LYS A 52 -26.60 -10.91 -4.21
N LYS A 53 -25.85 -10.99 -5.32
CA LYS A 53 -26.15 -11.87 -6.47
C LYS A 53 -26.08 -13.36 -6.15
N LEU A 54 -25.39 -13.73 -5.08
CA LEU A 54 -25.24 -15.10 -4.59
C LEU A 54 -26.18 -15.39 -3.40
N ASN A 55 -27.14 -14.49 -3.13
CA ASN A 55 -28.10 -14.57 -2.02
C ASN A 55 -27.45 -14.75 -0.65
N VAL A 56 -26.26 -14.17 -0.43
CA VAL A 56 -25.61 -14.20 0.89
C VAL A 56 -26.36 -13.30 1.86
N SER A 57 -26.83 -13.87 2.97
CA SER A 57 -27.59 -13.18 4.00
C SER A 57 -26.74 -12.82 5.23
N VAL A 58 -27.27 -11.96 6.11
CA VAL A 58 -26.64 -11.65 7.42
C VAL A 58 -26.40 -12.94 8.25
N PRO A 59 -27.37 -13.87 8.37
CA PRO A 59 -27.13 -15.18 8.99
C PRO A 59 -25.96 -15.96 8.40
N ASP A 60 -25.77 -15.94 7.08
CA ASP A 60 -24.66 -16.65 6.45
C ASP A 60 -23.31 -15.99 6.78
N TYR A 61 -23.28 -14.66 6.83
CA TYR A 61 -22.09 -13.94 7.30
C TYR A 61 -21.80 -14.19 8.78
N LEU A 62 -22.82 -14.28 9.64
CA LEU A 62 -22.67 -14.64 11.05
C LEU A 62 -22.11 -16.05 11.24
N LYS A 63 -22.44 -17.01 10.36
CA LYS A 63 -21.82 -18.35 10.37
C LYS A 63 -20.33 -18.28 10.03
N LEU A 64 -19.94 -17.49 9.03
CA LEU A 64 -18.54 -17.24 8.71
C LEU A 64 -17.80 -16.60 9.89
N LEU A 65 -18.42 -15.60 10.51
CA LEU A 65 -17.86 -14.96 11.69
C LEU A 65 -17.71 -15.94 12.85
N GLY A 66 -18.66 -16.87 13.02
CA GLY A 66 -18.67 -17.90 14.06
C GLY A 66 -17.58 -18.97 13.92
N GLY A 67 -17.23 -19.34 12.68
CA GLY A 67 -16.41 -20.51 12.36
C GLY A 67 -14.94 -20.48 12.78
N GLY A 68 -14.36 -19.29 13.00
CA GLY A 68 -12.94 -19.13 13.34
C GLY A 68 -11.97 -19.52 12.19
N PRO A 69 -10.70 -19.08 12.25
CA PRO A 69 -9.69 -19.44 11.24
C PRO A 69 -9.21 -20.89 11.45
N GLN A 70 -8.91 -21.59 10.36
CA GLN A 70 -8.22 -22.88 10.41
C GLN A 70 -6.77 -22.72 10.89
N HIS A 71 -6.06 -23.83 11.22
CA HIS A 71 -4.69 -23.74 11.73
C HIS A 71 -3.72 -23.05 10.76
N SER A 72 -3.86 -23.26 9.45
CA SER A 72 -3.08 -22.56 8.41
C SER A 72 -3.42 -21.08 8.25
N GLU A 73 -4.53 -20.64 8.83
CA GLU A 73 -5.11 -19.30 8.72
C GLU A 73 -4.89 -18.48 9.99
N ALA A 74 -4.70 -19.17 11.13
CA ALA A 74 -4.50 -18.57 12.44
C ALA A 74 -3.27 -17.64 12.46
N THR A 75 -2.16 -18.03 11.83
CA THR A 75 -0.93 -17.21 11.78
C THR A 75 -1.14 -15.88 11.07
N VAL A 76 -1.88 -15.87 9.96
CA VAL A 76 -2.21 -14.65 9.20
C VAL A 76 -3.10 -13.74 10.04
N MET A 77 -4.11 -14.32 10.69
CA MET A 77 -5.03 -13.59 11.56
C MET A 77 -4.34 -13.00 12.79
N ASP A 78 -3.44 -13.75 13.42
CA ASP A 78 -2.68 -13.30 14.59
C ASP A 78 -1.76 -12.13 14.22
N THR A 79 -1.14 -12.21 13.04
CA THR A 79 -0.29 -11.13 12.52
C THR A 79 -1.08 -9.88 12.17
N LEU A 80 -2.19 -10.02 11.46
CA LEU A 80 -3.07 -8.88 11.17
C LEU A 80 -3.59 -8.27 12.47
N SER A 81 -3.97 -9.09 13.45
CA SER A 81 -4.48 -8.64 14.74
C SER A 81 -3.50 -7.75 15.50
N LYS A 82 -2.19 -8.07 15.47
CA LYS A 82 -1.12 -7.26 16.08
C LYS A 82 -1.07 -5.83 15.55
N GLU A 83 -1.26 -5.66 14.24
CA GLU A 83 -1.25 -4.33 13.59
C GLU A 83 -2.49 -3.49 13.93
N PHE A 84 -3.56 -4.14 14.40
CA PHE A 84 -4.76 -3.47 14.90
C PHE A 84 -4.77 -3.31 16.43
N GLU A 85 -3.70 -3.66 17.13
CA GLU A 85 -3.55 -3.41 18.57
C GLU A 85 -3.33 -1.91 18.83
N ALA A 86 -4.42 -1.14 18.81
CA ALA A 86 -4.43 0.15 19.48
C ALA A 86 -4.14 -0.09 20.98
N HIS A 87 -2.99 0.40 21.44
CA HIS A 87 -2.53 0.32 22.83
C HIS A 87 -3.70 0.60 23.81
N GLY A 88 -4.21 -0.46 24.46
CA GLY A 88 -5.18 -0.35 25.55
C GLY A 88 -6.64 -0.74 25.27
N ARG A 89 -7.11 -0.94 24.03
CA ARG A 89 -8.54 -1.29 23.78
C ARG A 89 -8.90 -2.77 23.96
N TYR A 90 -7.97 -3.69 23.68
CA TYR A 90 -8.26 -5.14 23.61
C TYR A 90 -7.63 -5.97 24.74
N ARG A 91 -7.01 -5.29 25.73
CA ARG A 91 -6.04 -5.85 26.68
C ARG A 91 -6.58 -6.89 27.68
N LYS A 92 -7.89 -7.18 27.73
CA LYS A 92 -8.48 -7.92 28.87
C LYS A 92 -9.04 -9.31 28.58
N ARG A 93 -9.14 -9.80 27.34
CA ARG A 93 -9.66 -11.17 27.09
C ARG A 93 -9.03 -11.79 25.84
N LYS A 94 -8.22 -12.84 26.04
CA LYS A 94 -7.46 -13.63 25.03
C LYS A 94 -8.25 -14.14 23.81
N PHE A 95 -9.55 -13.93 23.72
CA PHE A 95 -10.43 -14.54 22.71
C PHE A 95 -11.51 -13.61 22.13
N GLN A 96 -11.52 -12.30 22.44
CA GLN A 96 -12.35 -11.38 21.67
C GLN A 96 -11.65 -11.05 20.35
N ARG A 97 -12.13 -11.69 19.28
CA ARG A 97 -11.73 -11.53 17.87
C ARG A 97 -11.56 -10.05 17.56
N HIS A 98 -10.39 -9.62 17.09
CA HIS A 98 -10.16 -8.26 16.59
C HIS A 98 -11.13 -8.01 15.42
N PRO A 99 -12.23 -7.24 15.60
CA PRO A 99 -13.32 -7.27 14.64
C PRO A 99 -12.90 -6.75 13.27
N VAL A 100 -12.04 -5.72 13.26
CA VAL A 100 -11.47 -5.15 12.05
C VAL A 100 -10.57 -6.16 11.34
N ALA A 101 -9.59 -6.74 12.05
CA ALA A 101 -8.68 -7.75 11.47
C ALA A 101 -9.45 -8.94 10.91
N PHE A 102 -10.46 -9.41 11.62
CA PHE A 102 -11.21 -10.61 11.29
C PHE A 102 -12.18 -10.40 10.12
N THR A 103 -12.91 -9.28 10.09
CA THR A 103 -13.75 -8.94 8.93
C THR A 103 -12.91 -8.70 7.69
N PHE A 104 -11.77 -8.02 7.85
CA PHE A 104 -10.82 -7.80 6.77
C PHE A 104 -10.22 -9.12 6.25
N TYR A 105 -9.87 -10.04 7.14
CA TYR A 105 -9.38 -11.37 6.79
C TYR A 105 -10.40 -12.18 5.98
N ILE A 106 -11.68 -12.14 6.38
CA ILE A 106 -12.77 -12.81 5.63
C ILE A 106 -12.87 -12.25 4.21
N SER A 107 -12.79 -10.92 4.04
CA SER A 107 -12.78 -10.28 2.72
C SER A 107 -11.59 -10.74 1.88
N LEU A 108 -10.38 -10.81 2.45
CA LEU A 108 -9.19 -11.33 1.75
C LEU A 108 -9.34 -12.77 1.29
N LEU A 109 -9.87 -13.66 2.14
CA LEU A 109 -10.16 -15.04 1.77
C LEU A 109 -11.19 -15.14 0.65
N GLN A 110 -12.19 -14.28 0.65
CA GLN A 110 -13.17 -14.22 -0.43
C GLN A 110 -12.52 -13.78 -1.74
N ILE A 111 -11.69 -12.74 -1.74
CA ILE A 111 -10.93 -12.33 -2.93
C ILE A 111 -10.10 -13.52 -3.45
N LYS A 112 -9.38 -14.20 -2.54
CA LYS A 112 -8.57 -15.39 -2.84
C LYS A 112 -9.34 -16.49 -3.55
N ASN A 113 -10.56 -16.76 -3.10
CA ASN A 113 -11.37 -17.87 -3.60
C ASN A 113 -12.24 -17.50 -4.79
N SER A 114 -12.59 -16.22 -4.96
CA SER A 114 -13.58 -15.78 -5.95
C SER A 114 -12.96 -15.31 -7.25
N ASN A 115 -11.74 -14.75 -7.22
CA ASN A 115 -11.14 -14.13 -8.39
C ASN A 115 -9.62 -14.33 -8.48
N LYS A 116 -9.20 -15.38 -9.20
CA LYS A 116 -7.78 -15.68 -9.43
C LYS A 116 -7.01 -14.52 -10.09
N ARG A 117 -7.68 -13.73 -10.93
CA ARG A 117 -7.05 -12.57 -11.59
C ARG A 117 -6.77 -11.45 -10.60
N ALA A 118 -7.76 -11.10 -9.76
CA ALA A 118 -7.58 -10.10 -8.72
C ALA A 118 -6.46 -10.50 -7.75
N VAL A 119 -6.40 -11.77 -7.35
CA VAL A 119 -5.31 -12.28 -6.51
C VAL A 119 -3.97 -12.04 -7.17
N LYS A 120 -3.81 -12.36 -8.46
CA LYS A 120 -2.56 -12.14 -9.19
C LYS A 120 -2.15 -10.65 -9.20
N LEU A 121 -3.09 -9.75 -9.48
CA LEU A 121 -2.84 -8.31 -9.52
C LEU A 121 -2.49 -7.75 -8.14
N LEU A 122 -3.28 -8.10 -7.12
CA LEU A 122 -3.03 -7.69 -5.73
C LEU A 122 -1.71 -8.27 -5.19
N SER A 123 -1.31 -9.47 -5.66
CA SER A 123 0.00 -10.05 -5.33
C SER A 123 1.13 -9.23 -5.92
N ILE A 124 1.01 -8.75 -7.16
CA ILE A 124 2.01 -7.87 -7.79
C ILE A 124 2.12 -6.56 -7.00
N MET A 125 0.98 -5.93 -6.71
CA MET A 125 0.93 -4.68 -5.93
C MET A 125 1.53 -4.85 -4.52
N ALA A 126 1.41 -6.04 -3.93
CA ALA A 126 2.00 -6.37 -2.64
C ALA A 126 3.54 -6.59 -2.67
N THR A 127 4.16 -6.63 -3.85
CA THR A 127 5.62 -6.78 -4.01
C THR A 127 6.35 -5.46 -4.30
N VAL A 128 5.62 -4.38 -4.56
CA VAL A 128 6.16 -3.07 -4.91
C VAL A 128 5.73 -2.01 -3.89
N ASP A 129 6.22 -0.78 -4.07
CA ASP A 129 5.67 0.38 -3.36
C ASP A 129 4.15 0.45 -3.49
N ARG A 130 3.48 0.79 -2.38
CA ARG A 130 2.01 0.77 -2.27
C ARG A 130 1.33 1.90 -3.04
N SER A 131 2.08 2.90 -3.48
CA SER A 131 1.60 4.11 -4.14
C SER A 131 2.11 4.20 -5.59
N GLN A 132 1.46 5.03 -6.40
CA GLN A 132 1.91 5.36 -7.76
C GLN A 132 2.09 4.13 -8.70
N ILE A 133 1.37 3.04 -8.46
CA ILE A 133 1.52 1.80 -9.23
C ILE A 133 0.96 1.99 -10.64
N LEU A 134 1.85 2.04 -11.62
CA LEU A 134 1.48 2.22 -13.02
C LEU A 134 0.70 1.00 -13.55
N ARG A 135 -0.36 1.25 -14.33
CA ARG A 135 -1.14 0.21 -15.02
C ARG A 135 -0.25 -0.74 -15.84
N ASP A 136 0.81 -0.22 -16.44
CA ASP A 136 1.77 -0.98 -17.25
C ASP A 136 2.55 -2.06 -16.47
N LEU A 137 2.63 -1.94 -15.14
CA LEU A 137 3.17 -2.97 -14.24
C LEU A 137 2.16 -4.08 -13.98
N LEU A 138 0.87 -3.74 -14.01
CA LEU A 138 -0.25 -4.63 -13.70
C LEU A 138 -0.75 -5.41 -14.93
N LEU A 139 -0.29 -5.04 -16.13
CA LEU A 139 -0.41 -5.78 -17.40
C LEU A 139 -1.84 -6.00 -17.95
N GLU A 140 -2.93 -5.64 -17.27
CA GLU A 140 -4.31 -5.80 -17.78
C GLU A 140 -5.34 -4.82 -17.16
N ASP A 141 -6.52 -4.68 -17.79
CA ASP A 141 -7.57 -3.71 -17.44
C ASP A 141 -8.45 -4.05 -16.22
N SER A 142 -8.52 -3.06 -15.31
CA SER A 142 -9.66 -2.58 -14.50
C SER A 142 -10.55 -3.54 -13.69
N ILE A 143 -10.05 -4.70 -13.22
CA ILE A 143 -10.78 -5.47 -12.20
C ILE A 143 -10.55 -4.90 -10.79
N LEU A 144 -9.43 -4.18 -10.59
CA LEU A 144 -8.96 -3.72 -9.28
C LEU A 144 -9.84 -2.64 -8.63
N GLU A 145 -10.49 -1.79 -9.43
CA GLU A 145 -11.37 -0.71 -8.96
C GLU A 145 -12.60 -1.23 -8.21
N ASN A 146 -12.95 -2.51 -8.38
CA ASN A 146 -14.04 -3.14 -7.63
C ASN A 146 -13.66 -3.50 -6.19
N TYR A 147 -12.38 -3.39 -5.81
CA TYR A 147 -11.93 -3.70 -4.46
C TYR A 147 -11.73 -2.41 -3.67
N HIS A 148 -12.55 -2.23 -2.63
CA HIS A 148 -12.67 -1.01 -1.80
C HIS A 148 -11.38 -0.46 -1.16
N LEU A 149 -10.25 -1.16 -1.28
CA LEU A 149 -8.95 -0.78 -0.71
C LEU A 149 -7.86 -0.60 -1.77
N VAL A 150 -8.27 -0.51 -3.05
CA VAL A 150 -7.45 -0.06 -4.16
C VAL A 150 -8.13 1.15 -4.77
N THR A 151 -7.42 2.27 -4.81
CA THR A 151 -7.91 3.50 -5.45
C THR A 151 -7.19 3.72 -6.77
N SER A 152 -7.87 4.40 -7.71
CA SER A 152 -7.27 4.82 -8.97
C SER A 152 -7.65 6.27 -9.27
N GLU A 153 -6.65 7.07 -9.65
CA GLU A 153 -6.86 8.50 -9.92
C GLU A 153 -7.35 8.76 -11.36
N ASP A 154 -7.09 7.86 -12.32
CA ASP A 154 -7.50 8.00 -13.73
C ASP A 154 -7.50 6.65 -14.48
N GLY A 155 -7.56 5.54 -13.74
CA GLY A 155 -7.26 4.21 -14.25
C GLY A 155 -5.76 3.98 -14.50
N ARG A 156 -4.95 5.01 -14.70
CA ARG A 156 -3.52 4.85 -15.07
C ARG A 156 -2.62 4.52 -13.89
N VAL A 157 -2.96 5.05 -12.73
CA VAL A 157 -2.21 4.93 -11.49
C VAL A 157 -3.10 4.29 -10.45
N PHE A 158 -2.54 3.38 -9.67
CA PHE A 158 -3.22 2.69 -8.59
C PHE A 158 -2.49 2.90 -7.28
N ASN A 159 -3.25 3.07 -6.20
CA ASN A 159 -2.74 3.06 -4.84
C ASN A 159 -3.39 1.90 -4.07
N MET A 160 -2.59 1.18 -3.29
CA MET A 160 -3.04 0.10 -2.42
C MET A 160 -3.04 0.57 -0.98
N HIS A 161 -4.19 0.43 -0.31
CA HIS A 161 -4.27 0.73 1.11
C HIS A 161 -3.26 -0.14 1.90
N PRO A 162 -2.55 0.41 2.91
CA PRO A 162 -1.53 -0.32 3.66
C PRO A 162 -2.02 -1.66 4.23
N LEU A 163 -3.28 -1.72 4.67
CA LEU A 163 -3.91 -2.95 5.15
C LEU A 163 -4.06 -4.02 4.05
N MET A 164 -4.42 -3.64 2.83
CA MET A 164 -4.50 -4.55 1.69
C MET A 164 -3.12 -5.07 1.32
N HIS A 165 -2.12 -4.18 1.30
CA HIS A 165 -0.73 -4.52 1.04
C HIS A 165 -0.22 -5.57 2.03
N LEU A 166 -0.35 -5.30 3.34
CA LEU A 166 0.06 -6.23 4.38
C LEU A 166 -0.75 -7.54 4.35
N GLY A 167 -2.06 -7.43 4.23
CA GLY A 167 -2.97 -8.58 4.22
C GLY A 167 -2.66 -9.55 3.10
N MET A 168 -2.41 -9.05 1.89
CA MET A 168 -2.03 -9.87 0.75
C MET A 168 -0.67 -10.55 0.96
N ARG A 169 0.33 -9.84 1.49
CA ARG A 169 1.64 -10.41 1.83
C ARG A 169 1.52 -11.58 2.79
N LYS A 170 0.74 -11.40 3.87
CA LYS A 170 0.57 -12.43 4.89
C LYS A 170 -0.30 -13.59 4.40
N LEU A 171 -1.24 -13.34 3.50
CA LEU A 171 -2.07 -14.38 2.88
C LEU A 171 -1.28 -15.27 1.90
N LEU A 172 -0.22 -14.72 1.30
CA LEU A 172 0.64 -15.38 0.32
C LEU A 172 1.87 -15.99 1.00
N THR A 173 1.64 -16.99 1.86
CA THR A 173 2.70 -17.79 2.49
C THR A 173 3.34 -18.78 1.50
N ASP A 174 4.45 -19.41 1.93
CA ASP A 174 5.16 -20.50 1.23
C ASP A 174 5.85 -20.09 -0.09
N GLY A 175 6.55 -18.95 -0.10
CA GLY A 175 7.37 -18.51 -1.24
C GLY A 175 6.59 -18.13 -2.51
N LYS A 176 5.27 -17.96 -2.39
CA LYS A 176 4.43 -17.50 -3.51
C LYS A 176 4.68 -16.04 -3.85
N LEU A 177 4.92 -15.22 -2.82
CA LEU A 177 5.25 -13.81 -3.01
C LEU A 177 6.60 -13.68 -3.73
N ASP A 178 7.58 -14.50 -3.35
CA ASP A 178 8.91 -14.56 -3.94
C ASP A 178 8.83 -14.86 -5.44
N LYS A 179 8.03 -15.86 -5.85
CA LYS A 179 7.81 -16.17 -7.28
C LYS A 179 7.19 -15.01 -8.06
N VAL A 180 6.31 -14.24 -7.42
CA VAL A 180 5.68 -13.06 -8.05
C VAL A 180 6.71 -11.94 -8.17
N ALA A 181 7.49 -11.71 -7.12
CA ALA A 181 8.59 -10.74 -7.09
C ALA A 181 9.65 -11.07 -8.15
N ASP A 182 10.08 -12.33 -8.25
CA ASP A 182 11.02 -12.82 -9.27
C ASP A 182 10.54 -12.51 -10.69
N SER A 183 9.28 -12.82 -10.98
CA SER A 183 8.69 -12.53 -12.29
C SER A 183 8.60 -11.03 -12.57
N LEU A 184 8.47 -10.20 -11.54
CA LEU A 184 8.39 -8.75 -11.67
C LEU A 184 9.77 -8.12 -11.84
N LEU A 185 10.78 -8.58 -11.10
CA LEU A 185 12.18 -8.15 -11.26
C LEU A 185 12.67 -8.33 -12.70
N LEU A 186 12.40 -9.49 -13.30
CA LEU A 186 12.72 -9.74 -14.71
C LEU A 186 12.08 -8.71 -15.64
N LYS A 187 10.81 -8.33 -15.40
CA LYS A 187 10.11 -7.32 -16.21
C LYS A 187 10.65 -5.92 -15.98
N LEU A 188 10.91 -5.55 -14.74
CA LEU A 188 11.46 -4.25 -14.37
C LEU A 188 12.85 -4.03 -14.98
N SER A 189 13.70 -5.05 -14.92
CA SER A 189 15.05 -5.00 -15.50
C SER A 189 15.06 -4.72 -17.02
N GLY A 190 14.02 -5.16 -17.74
CA GLY A 190 13.88 -4.92 -19.18
C GLY A 190 13.08 -3.67 -19.55
N LYS A 191 12.45 -2.99 -18.58
CA LYS A 191 11.57 -1.84 -18.80
C LYS A 191 12.10 -0.52 -18.22
N PHE A 192 13.25 -0.55 -17.55
CA PHE A 192 13.83 0.65 -16.97
C PHE A 192 14.03 1.70 -18.08
N PRO A 193 13.42 2.90 -17.98
CA PRO A 193 13.45 3.87 -19.07
C PRO A 193 14.89 4.28 -19.36
N THR A 194 15.21 4.40 -20.65
CA THR A 194 16.49 4.99 -21.06
C THR A 194 16.39 6.52 -20.97
N PRO A 195 17.51 7.25 -20.82
CA PRO A 195 17.52 8.71 -20.75
C PRO A 195 16.86 9.42 -21.95
N GLU A 196 16.77 8.72 -23.09
CA GLU A 196 16.20 9.20 -24.33
C GLU A 196 14.67 8.99 -24.38
N ASP A 197 14.15 8.02 -23.62
CA ASP A 197 12.73 7.67 -23.51
C ASP A 197 12.04 8.33 -22.29
N GLU A 198 12.82 9.00 -21.44
CA GLU A 198 12.42 9.34 -20.08
C GLU A 198 11.49 10.55 -20.01
N LYS A 199 10.24 10.30 -19.56
CA LYS A 199 9.48 11.36 -18.90
C LYS A 199 9.97 11.43 -17.45
N PRO A 200 10.30 12.63 -16.92
CA PRO A 200 10.95 12.78 -15.62
C PRO A 200 10.28 12.01 -14.46
N ASP A 201 8.96 11.83 -14.53
CA ASP A 201 8.18 11.25 -13.44
C ASP A 201 8.09 9.72 -13.51
N ILE A 202 8.38 9.10 -14.66
CA ILE A 202 8.21 7.66 -14.86
C ILE A 202 9.42 6.88 -14.34
N GLY A 203 10.64 7.38 -14.56
CA GLY A 203 11.87 6.75 -14.07
C GLY A 203 11.88 6.63 -12.54
N ASP A 204 11.43 7.69 -11.87
CA ASP A 204 11.27 7.76 -10.41
C ASP A 204 10.33 6.69 -9.87
N ILE A 205 9.17 6.52 -10.51
CA ILE A 205 8.18 5.50 -10.14
C ILE A 205 8.76 4.09 -10.32
N TYR A 206 9.43 3.81 -11.45
CA TYR A 206 10.06 2.50 -11.68
C TYR A 206 11.20 2.22 -10.69
N ALA A 207 11.97 3.23 -10.31
CA ALA A 207 13.03 3.12 -9.31
C ALA A 207 12.46 2.79 -7.92
N SER A 208 11.42 3.49 -7.48
CA SER A 208 10.73 3.23 -6.21
C SER A 208 10.17 1.80 -6.15
N HIS A 209 9.53 1.33 -7.22
CA HIS A 209 9.04 -0.04 -7.29
C HIS A 209 10.18 -1.08 -7.34
N ALA A 210 11.26 -0.81 -8.08
CA ALA A 210 12.44 -1.66 -8.10
C ALA A 210 13.04 -1.80 -6.70
N LYS A 211 13.19 -0.68 -5.99
CA LYS A 211 13.65 -0.65 -4.60
C LYS A 211 12.74 -1.48 -3.70
N GLY A 212 11.43 -1.26 -3.77
CA GLY A 212 10.45 -2.06 -3.02
C GLY A 212 10.69 -3.56 -3.19
N VAL A 213 10.83 -4.03 -4.43
CA VAL A 213 11.08 -5.47 -4.68
C VAL A 213 12.45 -5.94 -4.17
N ILE A 214 13.49 -5.10 -4.24
CA ILE A 214 14.88 -5.38 -3.82
C ILE A 214 15.02 -5.48 -2.29
N ASP A 215 14.37 -4.59 -1.55
CA ASP A 215 14.47 -4.50 -0.09
C ASP A 215 13.73 -5.63 0.63
N HIS A 216 12.95 -6.40 -0.11
CA HIS A 216 12.35 -7.61 0.41
C HIS A 216 13.39 -8.74 0.47
N ASP A 217 13.42 -9.41 1.62
CA ASP A 217 14.32 -10.52 1.94
C ASP A 217 13.89 -11.82 1.22
N PHE A 218 13.92 -11.78 -0.12
CA PHE A 218 13.62 -12.92 -0.98
C PHE A 218 14.85 -13.83 -1.13
N GLU A 219 14.63 -15.15 -1.24
CA GLU A 219 15.72 -16.11 -1.41
C GLU A 219 16.67 -15.70 -2.55
N TRP A 220 17.97 -15.74 -2.26
CA TRP A 220 19.17 -15.34 -3.02
C TRP A 220 19.34 -15.89 -4.45
N ARG A 221 18.31 -16.53 -5.03
CA ARG A 221 18.36 -17.22 -6.32
C ARG A 221 18.58 -16.32 -7.55
N PHE A 222 18.48 -15.01 -7.42
CA PHE A 222 18.70 -14.05 -8.51
C PHE A 222 19.56 -12.85 -8.11
N LEU A 223 20.64 -13.07 -7.35
CA LEU A 223 21.62 -12.02 -7.03
C LEU A 223 22.10 -11.27 -8.29
N GLU A 224 22.27 -11.97 -9.42
CA GLU A 224 22.66 -11.37 -10.70
C GLU A 224 21.61 -10.37 -11.25
N VAL A 225 20.32 -10.69 -11.18
CA VAL A 225 19.24 -9.78 -11.64
C VAL A 225 19.11 -8.60 -10.68
N LYS A 226 19.24 -8.82 -9.37
CA LYS A 226 19.29 -7.77 -8.36
C LYS A 226 20.47 -6.83 -8.62
N LEU A 227 21.66 -7.37 -8.85
CA LEU A 227 22.87 -6.64 -9.22
C LEU A 227 22.69 -5.86 -10.54
N ASN A 228 22.10 -6.46 -11.56
CA ASN A 228 21.82 -5.80 -12.83
C ASN A 228 20.83 -4.64 -12.66
N LEU A 229 19.82 -4.79 -11.82
CA LEU A 229 18.85 -3.73 -11.52
C LEU A 229 19.51 -2.61 -10.70
N CYS A 230 20.30 -2.94 -9.67
CA CYS A 230 21.12 -1.97 -8.94
C CYS A 230 22.10 -1.24 -9.86
N HIS A 231 22.72 -1.95 -10.81
CA HIS A 231 23.60 -1.35 -11.82
C HIS A 231 22.83 -0.42 -12.77
N SER A 232 21.63 -0.81 -13.19
CA SER A 232 20.75 0.04 -13.99
C SER A 232 20.37 1.32 -13.24
N ILE A 233 20.05 1.23 -11.94
CA ILE A 233 19.79 2.38 -11.07
C ILE A 233 21.05 3.26 -10.93
N ALA A 234 22.23 2.66 -10.76
CA ALA A 234 23.50 3.41 -10.69
C ALA A 234 23.83 4.13 -12.00
N LYS A 235 23.55 3.50 -13.15
CA LYS A 235 23.70 4.16 -14.46
C LYS A 235 22.69 5.29 -14.65
N ALA A 236 21.48 5.13 -14.14
CA ALA A 236 20.49 6.20 -14.10
C ALA A 236 20.98 7.38 -13.24
N GLU A 237 21.59 7.13 -12.08
CA GLU A 237 22.20 8.14 -11.20
C GLU A 237 23.20 9.05 -11.96
N GLU A 238 24.18 8.44 -12.65
CA GLU A 238 25.19 9.18 -13.40
C GLU A 238 24.55 10.07 -14.48
N THR A 239 23.47 9.57 -15.07
CA THR A 239 22.72 10.30 -16.09
C THR A 239 21.90 11.43 -15.48
N HIS A 240 21.21 11.19 -14.37
CA HIS A 240 20.46 12.20 -13.62
C HIS A 240 21.38 13.32 -13.10
N LEU A 241 22.61 13.00 -12.67
CA LEU A 241 23.62 14.01 -12.32
C LEU A 241 23.94 14.95 -13.48
N LYS A 242 24.09 14.42 -14.70
CA LYS A 242 24.35 15.24 -15.89
C LYS A 242 23.15 16.11 -16.25
N VAL A 243 21.94 15.53 -16.23
CA VAL A 243 20.69 16.26 -16.50
C VAL A 243 20.46 17.36 -15.46
N LEU A 244 20.70 17.07 -14.18
CA LEU A 244 20.58 18.03 -13.08
C LEU A 244 21.46 19.26 -13.33
N ARG A 245 22.75 19.07 -13.64
CA ARG A 245 23.67 20.18 -13.94
C ARG A 245 23.20 21.04 -15.10
N ILE A 246 22.68 20.42 -16.16
CA ILE A 246 22.14 21.15 -17.32
C ILE A 246 20.90 21.95 -16.92
N ARG A 247 19.99 21.37 -16.12
CA ARG A 247 18.76 22.02 -15.68
C ARG A 247 19.01 23.14 -14.67
N GLU A 248 19.94 22.97 -13.75
CA GLU A 248 20.40 24.03 -12.83
C GLU A 248 20.96 25.21 -13.61
N ALA A 249 21.81 24.96 -14.60
CA ALA A 249 22.39 26.01 -15.44
C ALA A 249 21.35 26.72 -16.31
N LYS A 250 20.32 26.00 -16.79
CA LYS A 250 19.34 26.53 -17.75
C LYS A 250 18.12 27.18 -17.10
N TYR A 251 17.63 26.59 -16.00
CA TYR A 251 16.35 26.95 -15.39
C TYR A 251 16.48 27.40 -13.93
N GLY A 252 17.64 27.21 -13.31
CA GLY A 252 17.87 27.50 -11.90
C GLY A 252 17.50 26.34 -10.98
N GLU A 253 17.95 26.44 -9.73
CA GLU A 253 17.85 25.37 -8.73
C GLU A 253 16.41 25.06 -8.29
N SER A 254 15.56 26.09 -8.23
CA SER A 254 14.17 25.97 -7.75
C SER A 254 13.16 25.65 -8.86
N HIS A 255 13.61 25.42 -10.10
CA HIS A 255 12.71 25.09 -11.20
C HIS A 255 12.15 23.68 -11.02
N ARG A 256 10.87 23.47 -11.38
CA ARG A 256 10.17 22.19 -11.21
C ARG A 256 10.96 20.99 -11.75
N ASP A 257 11.49 21.12 -12.96
CA ASP A 257 12.25 20.04 -13.61
C ASP A 257 13.62 19.80 -12.97
N THR A 258 14.22 20.84 -12.37
CA THR A 258 15.47 20.71 -11.61
C THR A 258 15.21 19.95 -10.31
N LEU A 259 14.15 20.31 -9.58
CA LEU A 259 13.74 19.65 -8.35
C LEU A 259 13.34 18.18 -8.56
N LYS A 260 12.72 17.86 -9.70
CA LYS A 260 12.48 16.46 -10.11
C LYS A 260 13.80 15.68 -10.24
N SER A 261 14.78 16.22 -10.98
CA SER A 261 16.09 15.59 -11.12
C SER A 261 16.84 15.40 -9.79
N VAL A 262 16.66 16.32 -8.83
CA VAL A 262 17.23 16.16 -7.47
C VAL A 262 16.60 14.97 -6.74
N THR A 263 15.29 14.75 -6.87
CA THR A 263 14.61 13.58 -6.26
C THR A 263 15.01 12.26 -6.90
N SER A 264 15.09 12.20 -8.23
CA SER A 264 15.59 11.01 -8.95
C SER A 264 16.97 10.57 -8.47
N LEU A 265 17.86 11.56 -8.29
CA LEU A 265 19.20 11.34 -7.79
C LEU A 265 19.20 10.80 -6.34
N ALA A 266 18.32 11.35 -5.50
CA ALA A 266 18.22 10.91 -4.11
C ALA A 266 17.78 9.44 -3.98
N MET A 267 16.77 9.01 -4.75
CA MET A 267 16.33 7.62 -4.77
C MET A 267 17.43 6.66 -5.25
N ALA A 268 18.24 7.09 -6.22
CA ALA A 268 19.36 6.30 -6.68
C ALA A 268 20.45 6.14 -5.60
N CYS A 269 20.80 7.23 -4.89
CA CYS A 269 21.71 7.16 -3.73
C CYS A 269 21.16 6.24 -2.63
N GLU A 270 19.86 6.33 -2.35
CA GLU A 270 19.18 5.49 -1.36
C GLU A 270 19.25 4.00 -1.72
N CYS A 271 19.02 3.64 -2.99
CA CYS A 271 19.12 2.25 -3.49
C CYS A 271 20.54 1.68 -3.38
N GLN A 272 21.55 2.53 -3.31
CA GLN A 272 22.95 2.14 -3.13
C GLN A 272 23.38 2.11 -1.66
N GLY A 273 22.46 2.39 -0.73
CA GLY A 273 22.76 2.51 0.70
C GLY A 273 23.50 3.80 1.06
N ASN A 274 23.56 4.79 0.17
CA ASN A 274 24.14 6.10 0.45
C ASN A 274 23.08 7.05 1.02
N PHE A 275 22.55 6.70 2.19
CA PHE A 275 21.42 7.37 2.83
C PHE A 275 21.69 8.83 3.23
N LEU A 276 22.93 9.17 3.55
CA LEU A 276 23.32 10.55 3.89
C LEU A 276 23.23 11.49 2.69
N GLU A 277 23.68 11.04 1.51
CA GLU A 277 23.56 11.84 0.29
C GLU A 277 22.11 11.90 -0.18
N ALA A 278 21.35 10.80 -0.04
CA ALA A 278 19.92 10.77 -0.31
C ALA A 278 19.16 11.81 0.55
N GLU A 279 19.41 11.86 1.87
CA GLU A 279 18.79 12.84 2.77
C GLU A 279 19.07 14.27 2.30
N ARG A 280 20.34 14.59 2.00
CA ARG A 280 20.76 15.93 1.56
C ARG A 280 20.00 16.37 0.32
N LEU A 281 19.85 15.46 -0.64
CA LEU A 281 19.14 15.73 -1.89
C LEU A 281 17.62 15.85 -1.67
N ILE A 282 17.02 15.00 -0.85
CA ILE A 282 15.56 15.07 -0.54
C ILE A 282 15.22 16.38 0.14
N ARG A 283 16.01 16.82 1.13
CA ARG A 283 15.79 18.12 1.81
C ARG A 283 15.84 19.28 0.83
N ARG A 284 16.85 19.28 -0.06
CA ARG A 284 16.96 20.29 -1.13
C ARG A 284 15.73 20.31 -2.04
N ALA A 285 15.25 19.14 -2.46
CA ALA A 285 14.07 19.03 -3.31
C ALA A 285 12.81 19.52 -2.59
N LEU A 286 12.65 19.17 -1.31
CA LEU A 286 11.54 19.60 -0.46
C LEU A 286 11.48 21.10 -0.28
N ASP A 287 12.61 21.75 0.02
CA ASP A 287 12.66 23.22 0.19
C ASP A 287 12.22 23.94 -1.08
N GLY A 288 12.66 23.45 -2.25
CA GLY A 288 12.23 23.98 -3.54
C GLY A 288 10.75 23.73 -3.83
N ARG A 289 10.22 22.54 -3.51
CA ARG A 289 8.80 22.20 -3.73
C ARG A 289 7.88 22.98 -2.81
N LYS A 290 8.22 23.13 -1.53
CA LYS A 290 7.48 23.98 -0.59
C LYS A 290 7.34 25.40 -1.11
N SER A 291 8.44 25.95 -1.65
CA SER A 291 8.46 27.29 -2.22
C SER A 291 7.65 27.43 -3.52
N LEU A 292 7.61 26.37 -4.34
CA LEU A 292 6.99 26.41 -5.67
C LEU A 292 5.51 25.98 -5.68
N LEU A 293 5.16 24.99 -4.87
CA LEU A 293 3.88 24.26 -4.92
C LEU A 293 3.07 24.40 -3.62
N GLY A 294 3.70 24.82 -2.52
CA GLY A 294 3.10 24.84 -1.18
C GLY A 294 3.37 23.56 -0.38
N GLU A 295 3.11 23.64 0.93
CA GLU A 295 3.38 22.53 1.87
C GLU A 295 2.42 21.35 1.67
N ASP A 296 1.15 21.61 1.33
CA ASP A 296 0.10 20.60 1.19
C ASP A 296 0.04 19.94 -0.20
N HIS A 297 0.94 20.33 -1.12
CA HIS A 297 0.95 19.75 -2.46
C HIS A 297 1.38 18.27 -2.39
N PRO A 298 0.73 17.35 -3.14
CA PRO A 298 1.08 15.93 -3.15
C PRO A 298 2.59 15.64 -3.37
N ASP A 299 3.22 16.33 -4.32
CA ASP A 299 4.68 16.22 -4.59
C ASP A 299 5.56 16.66 -3.40
N THR A 300 5.08 17.58 -2.56
CA THR A 300 5.76 18.01 -1.32
C THR A 300 5.57 16.95 -0.25
N LEU A 301 4.34 16.50 -0.02
CA LEU A 301 4.02 15.45 0.97
C LEU A 301 4.72 14.12 0.67
N SER A 302 4.82 13.73 -0.60
CA SER A 302 5.56 12.55 -1.03
C SER A 302 7.07 12.66 -0.73
N GLY A 303 7.65 13.86 -0.88
CA GLY A 303 9.02 14.11 -0.47
C GLY A 303 9.23 13.97 1.03
N VAL A 304 8.24 14.33 1.84
CA VAL A 304 8.27 14.19 3.30
C VAL A 304 8.21 12.72 3.70
N GLU A 305 7.34 11.92 3.08
CA GLU A 305 7.31 10.47 3.28
C GLU A 305 8.66 9.81 2.93
N THR A 306 9.26 10.23 1.81
CA THR A 306 10.58 9.71 1.38
C THR A 306 11.68 10.08 2.38
N LEU A 307 11.67 11.30 2.94
CA LEU A 307 12.64 11.71 3.96
C LEU A 307 12.50 10.90 5.26
N SER A 308 11.26 10.56 5.65
CA SER A 308 10.98 9.72 6.83
C SER A 308 11.56 8.32 6.68
N LEU A 309 11.46 7.73 5.48
CA LEU A 309 12.07 6.43 5.18
C LEU A 309 13.59 6.46 5.31
N VAL A 310 14.24 7.51 4.76
CA VAL A 310 15.69 7.69 4.87
C VAL A 310 16.15 7.85 6.33
N PHE A 311 15.36 8.50 7.18
CA PHE A 311 15.67 8.54 8.62
C PHE A 311 15.58 7.18 9.30
N GLY A 312 14.62 6.34 8.89
CA GLY A 312 14.52 4.96 9.37
C GLY A 312 15.80 4.16 9.07
N GLU A 313 16.32 4.27 7.85
CA GLU A 313 17.57 3.61 7.43
C GLU A 313 18.82 4.18 8.12
N LEU A 314 18.77 5.44 8.56
CA LEU A 314 19.81 6.09 9.36
C LEU A 314 19.64 5.85 10.88
N GLU A 315 18.68 5.03 11.29
CA GLU A 315 18.31 4.77 12.70
C GLU A 315 17.91 6.04 13.49
N ARG A 316 17.44 7.08 12.79
CA ARG A 316 17.00 8.38 13.34
C ARG A 316 15.49 8.42 13.52
N PHE A 317 14.97 7.48 14.31
CA PHE A 317 13.53 7.27 14.49
C PHE A 317 12.78 8.48 15.06
N ASP A 318 13.41 9.26 15.94
CA ASP A 318 12.81 10.48 16.51
C ASP A 318 12.50 11.53 15.43
N GLU A 319 13.37 11.64 14.42
CA GLU A 319 13.18 12.57 13.31
C GLU A 319 12.13 12.06 12.32
N ALA A 320 12.08 10.74 12.07
CA ALA A 320 11.04 10.11 11.25
C ALA A 320 9.65 10.30 11.87
N GLU A 321 9.51 10.09 13.19
CA GLU A 321 8.26 10.25 13.92
C GLU A 321 7.77 11.71 13.89
N ALA A 322 8.67 12.67 14.18
CA ALA A 322 8.34 14.09 14.12
C ALA A 322 7.83 14.51 12.73
N LEU A 323 8.46 14.00 11.67
CA LEU A 323 8.11 14.30 10.29
C LEU A 323 6.74 13.70 9.90
N CYS A 324 6.48 12.44 10.29
CA CYS A 324 5.19 11.77 10.08
C CYS A 324 4.04 12.48 10.80
N CYS A 325 4.25 12.91 12.05
CA CYS A 325 3.24 13.65 12.82
C CYS A 325 2.88 14.98 12.14
N GLN A 326 3.86 15.75 11.67
CA GLN A 326 3.62 17.00 10.95
C GLN A 326 2.80 16.80 9.67
N THR A 327 2.98 15.66 8.99
CA THR A 327 2.27 15.36 7.72
C THR A 327 0.81 14.94 7.96
N LEU A 328 0.47 14.46 9.16
CA LEU A 328 -0.89 14.03 9.54
C LEU A 328 -1.74 15.15 10.16
N GLU A 329 -1.11 16.25 10.59
CA GLU A 329 -1.76 17.39 11.26
C GLU A 329 -2.15 18.54 10.31
N GLY A 330 -1.68 18.54 9.06
CA GLY A 330 -2.07 19.49 7.99
C GLY A 330 -3.18 18.97 7.10
#